data_AF-A0A846WH86-F1
#
_entry.id   AF-A0A846WH86-F1
#
_cell.length_a   1.000
_cell.length_b   1.000
_cell.length_c   1.000
_cell.angle_alpha   90.00
_cell.angle_beta   90.00
_cell.angle_gamma   90.00
#
_symmetry.space_group_name_H-M   'P 1'
#
loop_
_entity.id
_entity.type
_entity.pdbx_description
1 polymer ?
#
loop_
_entity_poly.entity_id
_entity_poly.type
_entity_poly.pdbx_seq_one_letter_code
_entity_poly.pdbx_strand_id
1 'polypeptide(L)'
;MDTLGLGTNRTARLLTGSVWTQLTPLIAARQHSVTAAIAHVGADAHTHLPLRSGSSIIVDATVRAVEQKSTNPHSLLAWLKADVRVYSLPHLHAKMLLCEATDDSDAFVAVGSANVSDRSQAVLQEAVVLTDSPDTVDEARSCLADWKQRATPLTIARVRELCDIFDLSTVTLPDDEELPDEQVSEEQTHEVHRWPRPSKLFVTQVSAVDDMSAEAEFERDLLIEKHDATTEENAIVGKPYIGVFCADGDRKTTQDVYAEGNHVVLVWKVRGRAKRRCIASEPGQVIHKWIDYGASPKRTYYYVLAPRSAAEVTYGDIADGLDAIGVTLDDDIGYLRRSVIDAILAQWPDLEFVAG
;
A
#
# COMPACT_ATOMS: atom_id res chain seq x y z
N MET A 1 -38.34 4.50 6.03
CA MET A 1 -37.70 4.77 7.33
C MET A 1 -37.54 3.53 8.21
N ASP A 2 -38.58 2.73 8.48
CA ASP A 2 -38.49 1.62 9.47
C ASP A 2 -37.65 0.38 9.08
N THR A 3 -37.24 0.23 7.81
CA THR A 3 -36.58 -0.99 7.32
C THR A 3 -35.10 -1.11 7.70
N LEU A 4 -34.41 0.01 7.95
CA LEU A 4 -32.99 0.01 8.37
C LEU A 4 -32.84 -0.14 9.90
N GLY A 5 -33.92 0.05 10.66
CA GLY A 5 -33.84 0.27 12.12
C GLY A 5 -33.09 1.56 12.48
N LEU A 6 -32.97 2.46 11.50
CA LEU A 6 -32.50 3.83 11.63
C LEU A 6 -33.75 4.72 11.63
N GLY A 7 -33.79 5.71 12.51
CA GLY A 7 -34.97 6.55 12.71
C GLY A 7 -34.54 7.90 13.26
N THR A 8 -35.51 8.77 13.56
CA THR A 8 -35.23 10.16 13.96
C THR A 8 -34.28 10.32 15.15
N ASN A 9 -34.12 9.30 16.00
CA ASN A 9 -33.21 9.30 17.16
C ASN A 9 -31.98 8.39 17.00
N ARG A 10 -31.78 7.73 15.86
CA ARG A 10 -30.69 6.76 15.67
C ARG A 10 -30.13 6.86 14.25
N THR A 11 -28.97 7.51 14.15
CA THR A 11 -28.22 7.71 12.89
C THR A 11 -27.21 6.61 12.59
N ALA A 12 -26.99 5.67 13.52
CA ALA A 12 -26.09 4.54 13.31
C ALA A 12 -26.58 3.24 13.97
N ARG A 13 -26.32 2.11 13.32
CA ARG A 13 -26.65 0.76 13.79
C ARG A 13 -25.47 -0.18 13.56
N LEU A 14 -25.05 -0.87 14.61
CA LEU A 14 -24.11 -1.98 14.52
C LEU A 14 -24.87 -3.26 14.12
N LEU A 15 -24.41 -3.94 13.08
CA LEU A 15 -24.78 -5.30 12.73
C LEU A 15 -23.64 -6.23 13.13
N THR A 16 -24.00 -7.34 13.76
CA THR A 16 -23.09 -8.44 14.12
C THR A 16 -23.74 -9.78 13.82
N GLY A 17 -22.96 -10.86 13.86
CA GLY A 17 -23.43 -12.21 13.53
C GLY A 17 -23.59 -12.38 12.02
N SER A 18 -24.74 -12.86 11.56
CA SER A 18 -25.03 -13.04 10.13
C SER A 18 -25.30 -11.69 9.44
N VAL A 19 -24.23 -10.92 9.20
CA VAL A 19 -24.29 -9.57 8.64
C VAL A 19 -24.90 -9.57 7.23
N TRP A 20 -24.48 -10.49 6.36
CA TRP A 20 -25.01 -10.58 5.00
C TRP A 20 -26.49 -10.94 4.95
N THR A 21 -26.97 -11.83 5.81
CA THR A 21 -28.41 -12.12 5.93
C THR A 21 -29.24 -10.87 6.26
N GLN A 22 -28.66 -9.91 6.99
CA GLN A 22 -29.30 -8.64 7.32
C GLN A 22 -29.12 -7.58 6.23
N LEU A 23 -27.95 -7.51 5.60
CA LEU A 23 -27.61 -6.52 4.56
C LEU A 23 -28.22 -6.83 3.19
N THR A 24 -28.19 -8.09 2.74
CA THR A 24 -28.60 -8.48 1.38
C THR A 24 -30.03 -8.02 1.04
N PRO A 25 -31.05 -8.16 1.92
CA PRO A 25 -32.39 -7.63 1.64
C PRO A 25 -32.44 -6.11 1.49
N LEU A 26 -31.64 -5.38 2.29
CA LEU A 26 -31.58 -3.90 2.24
C LEU A 26 -30.95 -3.42 0.93
N ILE A 27 -29.93 -4.14 0.46
CA ILE A 27 -29.23 -3.90 -0.80
C ILE A 27 -30.13 -4.26 -1.98
N ALA A 28 -30.84 -5.39 -1.93
CA ALA A 28 -31.71 -5.84 -3.01
C ALA A 28 -32.79 -4.81 -3.37
N ALA A 29 -33.33 -4.09 -2.38
CA ALA A 29 -34.27 -2.99 -2.59
C ALA A 29 -33.68 -1.79 -3.36
N ARG A 30 -32.35 -1.69 -3.44
CA ARG A 30 -31.59 -0.58 -4.05
C ARG A 30 -30.56 -1.07 -5.07
N GLN A 31 -30.71 -2.28 -5.59
CA GLN A 31 -29.70 -2.98 -6.41
C GLN A 31 -29.24 -2.24 -7.69
N HIS A 32 -29.92 -1.16 -8.08
CA HIS A 32 -29.62 -0.32 -9.24
C HIS A 32 -28.81 0.95 -8.91
N SER A 33 -28.57 1.25 -7.63
CA SER A 33 -27.97 2.50 -7.18
C SER A 33 -26.93 2.30 -6.07
N VAL A 34 -26.16 1.21 -6.15
CA VAL A 34 -25.13 0.85 -5.18
C VAL A 34 -23.74 1.14 -5.72
N THR A 35 -22.89 1.74 -4.90
CA THR A 35 -21.44 1.77 -5.14
C THR A 35 -20.72 1.06 -4.00
N ALA A 36 -19.97 0.00 -4.34
CA ALA A 36 -19.26 -0.82 -3.36
C ALA A 36 -17.75 -0.82 -3.60
N ALA A 37 -16.97 -0.92 -2.52
CA ALA A 37 -15.54 -1.14 -2.54
C ALA A 37 -15.20 -2.27 -1.58
N ILE A 38 -14.75 -3.41 -2.12
CA ILE A 38 -14.62 -4.67 -1.40
C ILE A 38 -13.26 -5.30 -1.67
N ALA A 39 -12.55 -5.61 -0.60
CA ALA A 39 -11.21 -6.19 -0.62
C ALA A 39 -11.19 -7.63 -1.11
N HIS A 40 -12.06 -8.49 -0.57
CA HIS A 40 -12.14 -9.90 -0.95
C HIS A 40 -13.51 -10.27 -1.50
N VAL A 41 -13.51 -10.96 -2.64
CA VAL A 41 -14.69 -11.37 -3.39
C VAL A 41 -14.67 -12.88 -3.52
N GLY A 42 -15.58 -13.56 -2.82
CA GLY A 42 -15.76 -15.00 -2.89
C GLY A 42 -16.48 -15.47 -4.16
N ALA A 43 -16.57 -16.79 -4.34
CA ALA A 43 -17.23 -17.42 -5.50
C ALA A 43 -18.70 -16.97 -5.65
N ASP A 44 -19.43 -16.89 -4.54
CA ASP A 44 -20.85 -16.54 -4.50
C ASP A 44 -21.10 -15.08 -4.12
N ALA A 45 -20.08 -14.22 -4.24
CA ALA A 45 -20.20 -12.82 -3.83
C ALA A 45 -21.34 -12.06 -4.52
N HIS A 46 -21.55 -12.36 -5.80
CA HIS A 46 -22.64 -11.79 -6.60
C HIS A 46 -24.05 -12.17 -6.13
N THR A 47 -24.18 -13.17 -5.25
CA THR A 47 -25.45 -13.55 -4.61
C THR A 47 -25.71 -12.76 -3.32
N HIS A 48 -24.68 -12.58 -2.47
CA HIS A 48 -24.76 -11.81 -1.23
C HIS A 48 -24.85 -10.30 -1.48
N LEU A 49 -24.18 -9.82 -2.53
CA LEU A 49 -24.21 -8.45 -3.01
C LEU A 49 -24.86 -8.40 -4.41
N PRO A 50 -26.21 -8.42 -4.48
CA PRO A 50 -26.96 -8.64 -5.72
C PRO A 50 -27.06 -7.36 -6.58
N LEU A 51 -25.92 -6.86 -7.06
CA LEU A 51 -25.87 -5.66 -7.90
C LEU A 51 -26.51 -5.87 -9.28
N ARG A 52 -27.07 -4.78 -9.83
CA ARG A 52 -27.68 -4.69 -11.16
C ARG A 52 -27.24 -3.43 -11.90
N SER A 53 -27.66 -3.31 -13.16
CA SER A 53 -27.47 -2.11 -13.99
C SER A 53 -27.73 -0.82 -13.21
N GLY A 54 -26.80 0.12 -13.32
CA GLY A 54 -26.74 1.37 -12.56
C GLY A 54 -25.78 1.34 -11.37
N SER A 55 -25.50 0.16 -10.81
CA SER A 55 -24.53 -0.02 -9.73
C SER A 55 -23.09 -0.12 -10.21
N SER A 56 -22.14 0.09 -9.29
CA SER A 56 -20.71 -0.14 -9.54
C SER A 56 -19.99 -0.78 -8.37
N ILE A 57 -18.91 -1.49 -8.66
CA ILE A 57 -18.07 -2.13 -7.66
C ILE A 57 -16.58 -1.94 -7.99
N ILE A 58 -15.80 -1.64 -6.95
CA ILE A 58 -14.34 -1.49 -6.97
C ILE A 58 -13.76 -2.65 -6.16
N VAL A 59 -12.79 -3.36 -6.74
CA VAL A 59 -12.11 -4.52 -6.14
C VAL A 59 -10.62 -4.44 -6.44
N ASP A 60 -9.77 -5.20 -5.74
CA ASP A 60 -8.46 -5.53 -6.29
C ASP A 60 -8.59 -6.74 -7.21
N ALA A 61 -8.53 -6.53 -8.53
CA ALA A 61 -8.51 -7.59 -9.53
C ALA A 61 -7.17 -7.63 -10.28
N THR A 62 -6.07 -7.33 -9.58
CA THR A 62 -4.73 -7.66 -10.09
C THR A 62 -4.59 -9.16 -10.30
N VAL A 63 -3.68 -9.56 -11.18
CA VAL A 63 -3.39 -10.99 -11.44
C VAL A 63 -3.03 -11.70 -10.13
N ARG A 64 -2.18 -11.07 -9.31
CA ARG A 64 -1.81 -11.57 -7.98
C ARG A 64 -3.03 -11.81 -7.08
N ALA A 65 -3.95 -10.83 -6.95
CA ALA A 65 -5.15 -10.98 -6.12
C ALA A 65 -6.07 -12.13 -6.60
N VAL A 66 -6.09 -12.38 -7.91
CA VAL A 66 -6.83 -13.49 -8.53
C VAL A 66 -6.15 -14.83 -8.29
N GLU A 67 -4.84 -14.93 -8.50
CA GLU A 67 -4.05 -16.15 -8.25
C GLU A 67 -4.08 -16.57 -6.77
N GLN A 68 -4.04 -15.58 -5.87
CA GLN A 68 -4.16 -15.78 -4.42
C GLN A 68 -5.60 -16.03 -3.95
N LYS A 69 -6.57 -16.07 -4.87
CA LYS A 69 -7.99 -16.28 -4.59
C LYS A 69 -8.63 -15.25 -3.66
N SER A 70 -8.00 -14.08 -3.50
CA SER A 70 -8.60 -12.94 -2.79
C SER A 70 -9.78 -12.37 -3.56
N THR A 71 -9.69 -12.38 -4.90
CA THR A 71 -10.78 -11.96 -5.78
C THR A 71 -11.13 -13.08 -6.74
N ASN A 72 -12.34 -13.62 -6.62
CA ASN A 72 -12.89 -14.57 -7.57
C ASN A 72 -13.45 -13.84 -8.80
N PRO A 73 -12.81 -13.96 -9.98
CA PRO A 73 -13.24 -13.25 -11.19
C PRO A 73 -14.56 -13.76 -11.77
N HIS A 74 -15.03 -14.96 -11.40
CA HIS A 74 -16.34 -15.45 -11.85
C HIS A 74 -17.49 -14.63 -11.28
N SER A 75 -17.37 -14.16 -10.03
CA SER A 75 -18.32 -13.20 -9.46
C SER A 75 -18.27 -11.85 -10.16
N LEU A 76 -17.08 -11.38 -10.55
CA LEU A 76 -16.93 -10.15 -11.36
C LEU A 76 -17.61 -10.30 -12.73
N LEU A 77 -17.45 -11.46 -13.36
CA LEU A 77 -18.08 -11.77 -14.64
C LEU A 77 -19.61 -11.82 -14.52
N ALA A 78 -20.14 -12.34 -13.42
CA ALA A 78 -21.57 -12.32 -13.15
C ALA A 78 -22.12 -10.89 -13.04
N TRP A 79 -21.41 -10.00 -12.33
CA TRP A 79 -21.77 -8.57 -12.25
C TRP A 79 -21.68 -7.86 -13.61
N LEU A 80 -20.61 -8.07 -14.38
CA LEU A 80 -20.49 -7.47 -15.72
C LEU A 80 -21.63 -7.93 -16.66
N LYS A 81 -22.03 -9.21 -16.60
CA LYS A 81 -23.17 -9.73 -17.37
C LYS A 81 -24.52 -9.14 -16.91
N ALA A 82 -24.61 -8.69 -15.67
CA ALA A 82 -25.76 -7.96 -15.13
C ALA A 82 -25.69 -6.44 -15.35
N ASP A 83 -24.77 -5.98 -16.22
CA ASP A 83 -24.54 -4.57 -16.57
C ASP A 83 -24.09 -3.68 -15.40
N VAL A 84 -23.43 -4.29 -14.42
CA VAL A 84 -22.75 -3.59 -13.32
C VAL A 84 -21.39 -3.11 -13.80
N ARG A 85 -21.00 -1.89 -13.43
CA ARG A 85 -19.66 -1.39 -13.75
C ARG A 85 -18.64 -1.91 -12.74
N VAL A 86 -17.66 -2.67 -13.20
CA VAL A 86 -16.61 -3.26 -12.36
C VAL A 86 -15.28 -2.53 -12.59
N TYR A 87 -14.58 -2.20 -11.51
CA TYR A 87 -13.31 -1.49 -11.52
C TYR A 87 -12.26 -2.25 -10.69
N SER A 88 -11.02 -2.24 -11.16
CA SER A 88 -9.86 -2.77 -10.44
C SER A 88 -9.03 -1.63 -9.86
N LEU A 89 -8.80 -1.65 -8.54
CA LEU A 89 -7.90 -0.76 -7.82
C LEU A 89 -6.92 -1.61 -7.02
N PRO A 90 -5.62 -1.64 -7.39
CA PRO A 90 -4.61 -2.41 -6.67
C PRO A 90 -4.53 -2.01 -5.18
N HIS A 91 -4.31 -2.99 -4.31
CA HIS A 91 -4.19 -2.85 -2.85
C HIS A 91 -5.46 -2.34 -2.15
N LEU A 92 -6.63 -2.47 -2.78
CA LEU A 92 -7.89 -2.11 -2.14
C LEU A 92 -8.18 -3.08 -0.98
N HIS A 93 -8.24 -2.55 0.24
CA HIS A 93 -8.59 -3.34 1.44
C HIS A 93 -9.89 -2.87 2.15
N ALA A 94 -10.72 -2.07 1.48
CA ALA A 94 -11.97 -1.57 2.01
C ALA A 94 -13.07 -2.65 2.06
N LYS A 95 -14.03 -2.49 2.99
CA LYS A 95 -15.32 -3.19 2.98
C LYS A 95 -16.42 -2.16 3.21
N MET A 96 -16.71 -1.41 2.15
CA MET A 96 -17.62 -0.28 2.17
C MET A 96 -18.68 -0.44 1.08
N LEU A 97 -19.92 -0.12 1.43
CA LEU A 97 -21.01 -0.01 0.48
C LEU A 97 -21.79 1.28 0.72
N LEU A 98 -22.08 1.99 -0.35
CA LEU A 98 -22.99 3.13 -0.39
C LEU A 98 -24.22 2.71 -1.20
N CYS A 99 -25.37 2.76 -0.56
CA CYS A 99 -26.66 2.60 -1.18
C CYS A 99 -27.31 3.97 -1.31
N GLU A 100 -27.49 4.46 -2.53
CA GLU A 100 -28.12 5.76 -2.76
C GLU A 100 -29.64 5.71 -2.49
N ALA A 101 -30.20 6.89 -2.26
CA ALA A 101 -31.63 7.06 -2.04
C ALA A 101 -32.45 6.60 -3.26
N THR A 102 -33.66 6.13 -3.00
CA THR A 102 -34.70 5.84 -3.98
C THR A 102 -35.98 6.57 -3.59
N ASP A 103 -37.00 6.55 -4.45
CA ASP A 103 -38.27 7.23 -4.19
C ASP A 103 -38.92 6.83 -2.85
N ASP A 104 -38.66 5.61 -2.38
CA ASP A 104 -39.25 5.03 -1.17
C ASP A 104 -38.24 4.86 -0.01
N SER A 105 -36.98 5.28 -0.17
CA SER A 105 -35.96 4.97 0.82
C SER A 105 -34.74 5.90 0.84
N ASP A 106 -34.26 6.19 2.05
CA ASP A 106 -33.08 7.03 2.26
C ASP A 106 -31.77 6.31 1.87
N ALA A 107 -30.75 7.12 1.56
CA ALA A 107 -29.40 6.65 1.34
C ALA A 107 -28.77 6.16 2.65
N PHE A 108 -27.88 5.18 2.56
CA PHE A 108 -27.11 4.72 3.70
C PHE A 108 -25.75 4.18 3.29
N VAL A 109 -24.82 4.20 4.23
CA VAL A 109 -23.49 3.59 4.10
C VAL A 109 -23.40 2.42 5.07
N ALA A 110 -22.77 1.33 4.65
CA ALA A 110 -22.29 0.30 5.56
C ALA A 110 -20.77 0.15 5.44
N VAL A 111 -20.07 0.14 6.57
CA VAL A 111 -18.62 -0.03 6.66
C VAL A 111 -18.29 -0.99 7.79
N GLY A 112 -17.36 -1.91 7.56
CA GLY A 112 -16.91 -2.79 8.62
C GLY A 112 -15.88 -3.82 8.19
N SER A 113 -15.93 -4.99 8.81
CA SER A 113 -15.00 -6.10 8.54
C SER A 113 -15.45 -7.01 7.39
N ALA A 114 -16.77 -7.05 7.11
CA ALA A 114 -17.38 -8.05 6.24
C ALA A 114 -16.97 -7.94 4.77
N ASN A 115 -16.13 -8.88 4.32
CA ASN A 115 -15.91 -9.15 2.90
C ASN A 115 -17.13 -9.84 2.27
N VAL A 116 -17.22 -9.86 0.95
CA VAL A 116 -18.36 -10.50 0.26
C VAL A 116 -17.98 -11.96 -0.05
N SER A 117 -18.16 -12.87 0.90
CA SER A 117 -17.86 -14.30 0.73
C SER A 117 -18.74 -15.18 1.62
N ASP A 118 -18.90 -16.46 1.25
CA ASP A 118 -19.63 -17.44 2.07
C ASP A 118 -19.02 -17.61 3.46
N ARG A 119 -17.69 -17.54 3.59
CA ARG A 119 -17.02 -17.58 4.90
C ARG A 119 -17.43 -16.40 5.78
N SER A 120 -17.49 -15.19 5.22
CA SER A 120 -17.97 -13.99 5.93
C SER A 120 -19.45 -14.13 6.34
N GLN A 121 -20.25 -14.84 5.54
CA GLN A 121 -21.67 -15.05 5.82
C GLN A 121 -21.95 -16.15 6.86
N ALA A 122 -21.16 -17.23 6.86
CA ALA A 122 -21.47 -18.47 7.59
C ALA A 122 -20.50 -18.81 8.74
N VAL A 123 -19.26 -18.32 8.71
CA VAL A 123 -18.19 -18.79 9.61
C VAL A 123 -17.59 -17.65 10.44
N LEU A 124 -17.32 -16.51 9.83
CA LEU A 124 -16.60 -15.41 10.49
C LEU A 124 -17.53 -14.57 11.38
N GLN A 125 -16.95 -14.02 12.45
CA GLN A 125 -17.62 -13.04 13.29
C GLN A 125 -17.38 -11.65 12.74
N GLU A 126 -18.42 -11.11 12.11
CA GLU A 126 -18.34 -9.83 11.42
C GLU A 126 -19.01 -8.71 12.21
N ALA A 127 -18.51 -7.49 12.03
CA ALA A 127 -19.09 -6.28 12.58
C ALA A 127 -19.16 -5.20 11.50
N VAL A 128 -20.35 -4.63 11.29
CA VAL A 128 -20.59 -3.57 10.30
C VAL A 128 -21.44 -2.47 10.93
N VAL A 129 -21.01 -1.22 10.77
CA VAL A 129 -21.81 -0.06 11.12
C VAL A 129 -22.58 0.38 9.88
N LEU A 130 -23.90 0.53 10.02
CA LEU A 130 -24.75 1.22 9.07
C LEU A 130 -25.03 2.62 9.58
N THR A 131 -25.01 3.59 8.69
CA THR A 131 -25.41 4.97 8.99
C THR A 131 -26.10 5.61 7.81
N ASP A 132 -27.08 6.45 8.10
CA ASP A 132 -27.77 7.34 7.17
C ASP A 132 -27.41 8.82 7.44
N SER A 133 -26.37 9.06 8.23
CA SER A 133 -25.85 10.40 8.50
C SER A 133 -25.49 11.10 7.18
N PRO A 134 -26.10 12.26 6.85
CA PRO A 134 -25.84 12.95 5.58
C PRO A 134 -24.35 13.24 5.35
N ASP A 135 -23.64 13.70 6.37
CA ASP A 135 -22.22 13.99 6.29
C ASP A 135 -21.40 12.74 5.95
N THR A 136 -21.68 11.61 6.60
CA THR A 136 -20.97 10.35 6.36
C THR A 136 -21.32 9.75 5.00
N VAL A 137 -22.55 9.91 4.54
CA VAL A 137 -22.98 9.53 3.19
C VAL A 137 -22.22 10.34 2.14
N ASP A 138 -22.09 11.66 2.33
CA ASP A 138 -21.38 12.55 1.42
C ASP A 138 -19.87 12.29 1.40
N GLU A 139 -19.26 12.00 2.56
CA GLU A 139 -17.87 11.56 2.67
C GLU A 139 -17.64 10.24 1.94
N ALA A 140 -18.49 9.24 2.15
CA ALA A 140 -18.39 7.94 1.47
C ALA A 140 -18.55 8.11 -0.05
N ARG A 141 -19.49 8.94 -0.51
CA ARG A 141 -19.69 9.25 -1.93
C ARG A 141 -18.44 9.87 -2.54
N SER A 142 -17.84 10.86 -1.85
CA SER A 142 -16.62 11.53 -2.29
C SER A 142 -15.44 10.57 -2.36
N CYS A 143 -15.28 9.72 -1.35
CA CYS A 143 -14.23 8.71 -1.26
C CYS A 143 -14.35 7.66 -2.39
N LEU A 144 -15.55 7.11 -2.59
CA LEU A 144 -15.81 6.12 -3.64
C LEU A 144 -15.65 6.72 -5.05
N ALA A 145 -15.97 8.01 -5.24
CA ALA A 145 -15.74 8.71 -6.49
C ALA A 145 -14.24 8.86 -6.79
N ASP A 146 -13.42 9.25 -5.79
CA ASP A 146 -11.96 9.30 -5.93
C ASP A 146 -11.37 7.93 -6.27
N TRP A 147 -11.76 6.88 -5.53
CA TRP A 147 -11.25 5.53 -5.76
C TRP A 147 -11.61 5.03 -7.16
N LYS A 148 -12.83 5.30 -7.61
CA LYS A 148 -13.28 4.96 -8.97
C LYS A 148 -12.50 5.71 -10.06
N GLN A 149 -12.08 6.96 -9.80
CA GLN A 149 -11.26 7.74 -10.73
C GLN A 149 -9.84 7.18 -10.86
N ARG A 150 -9.29 6.63 -9.76
CA ARG A 150 -7.95 5.98 -9.75
C ARG A 150 -7.99 4.53 -10.23
N ALA A 151 -9.15 3.89 -10.18
CA ALA A 151 -9.34 2.51 -10.59
C ALA A 151 -9.42 2.34 -12.11
N THR A 152 -9.02 1.17 -12.60
CA THR A 152 -9.12 0.79 -14.01
C THR A 152 -10.44 0.06 -14.28
N PRO A 153 -11.29 0.50 -15.23
CA PRO A 153 -12.51 -0.22 -15.58
C PRO A 153 -12.19 -1.58 -16.21
N LEU A 154 -12.90 -2.62 -15.77
CA LEU A 154 -12.74 -3.98 -16.30
C LEU A 154 -13.76 -4.28 -17.40
N THR A 155 -13.29 -4.94 -18.46
CA THR A 155 -14.13 -5.43 -19.56
C THR A 155 -14.43 -6.92 -19.39
N ILE A 156 -15.49 -7.40 -20.03
CA ILE A 156 -15.80 -8.85 -20.06
C ILE A 156 -14.61 -9.66 -20.61
N ALA A 157 -13.92 -9.15 -21.63
CA ALA A 157 -12.73 -9.80 -22.19
C ALA A 157 -11.63 -9.95 -21.14
N ARG A 158 -11.29 -8.85 -20.44
CA ARG A 158 -10.26 -8.87 -19.40
C ARG A 158 -10.64 -9.78 -18.23
N VAL A 159 -11.89 -9.77 -17.80
CA VAL A 159 -12.33 -10.65 -16.69
C VAL A 159 -12.34 -12.13 -17.10
N ARG A 160 -12.61 -12.46 -18.37
CA ARG A 160 -12.46 -13.85 -18.86
C ARG A 160 -11.01 -14.33 -18.78
N GLU A 161 -10.05 -13.50 -19.17
CA GLU A 161 -8.62 -13.84 -19.00
C GLU A 161 -8.29 -14.09 -17.52
N LEU A 162 -8.86 -13.29 -16.60
CA LEU A 162 -8.69 -13.52 -15.17
C LEU A 162 -9.36 -14.81 -14.69
N CYS A 163 -10.53 -15.17 -15.23
CA CYS A 163 -11.15 -16.48 -14.97
C CYS A 163 -10.23 -17.63 -15.39
N ASP A 164 -9.61 -17.56 -16.56
CA ASP A 164 -8.68 -18.59 -17.02
C ASP A 164 -7.49 -18.72 -16.06
N ILE A 165 -6.91 -17.60 -15.60
CA ILE A 165 -5.84 -17.58 -14.59
C ILE A 165 -6.31 -18.20 -13.28
N PHE A 166 -7.49 -17.80 -12.80
CA PHE A 166 -8.07 -18.30 -11.54
C PHE A 166 -8.30 -19.82 -11.58
N ASP A 167 -8.83 -20.33 -12.68
CA ASP A 167 -9.16 -21.75 -12.85
C ASP A 167 -7.90 -22.62 -12.99
N LEU A 168 -6.81 -22.06 -13.53
CA LEU A 168 -5.50 -22.70 -13.60
C LEU A 168 -4.72 -22.61 -12.27
N SER A 169 -5.11 -21.72 -11.35
CA SER A 169 -4.45 -21.55 -10.06
C SER A 169 -4.70 -22.76 -9.14
N THR A 170 -3.65 -23.53 -8.88
CA THR A 170 -3.67 -24.67 -7.96
C THR A 170 -3.53 -24.27 -6.50
N VAL A 171 -3.44 -22.97 -6.21
CA VAL A 171 -3.33 -22.41 -4.85
C VAL A 171 -4.53 -22.87 -4.03
N THR A 172 -4.31 -23.85 -3.16
CA THR A 172 -5.31 -24.27 -2.17
C THR A 172 -4.94 -23.54 -0.90
N LEU A 173 -5.76 -22.58 -0.47
CA LEU A 173 -5.53 -21.89 0.80
C LEU A 173 -5.74 -22.92 1.92
N PRO A 174 -4.76 -23.17 2.80
CA PRO A 174 -5.04 -23.76 4.10
C PRO A 174 -5.98 -22.84 4.88
N ASP A 175 -6.86 -23.41 5.71
CA ASP A 175 -7.55 -22.62 6.73
C ASP A 175 -6.49 -21.91 7.58
N ASP A 176 -6.69 -20.62 7.85
CA ASP A 176 -5.77 -19.79 8.63
C ASP A 176 -5.55 -20.39 10.03
N GLU A 177 -4.51 -21.22 10.17
CA GLU A 177 -3.55 -21.28 11.29
C GLU A 177 -2.39 -22.23 10.93
N GLU A 178 -1.16 -21.76 11.14
CA GLU A 178 0.15 -22.36 10.85
C GLU A 178 0.61 -22.34 9.38
N LEU A 179 1.46 -21.37 9.05
CA LEU A 179 2.44 -21.50 7.96
C LEU A 179 3.44 -22.58 8.33
N PRO A 180 3.57 -23.69 7.58
CA PRO A 180 4.76 -24.53 7.67
C PRO A 180 5.88 -23.86 6.87
N ASP A 181 7.04 -23.70 7.51
CA ASP A 181 8.31 -23.51 6.82
C ASP A 181 8.51 -24.64 5.81
N GLU A 182 8.33 -24.38 4.51
CA GLU A 182 8.87 -25.25 3.47
C GLU A 182 9.66 -24.46 2.44
N GLN A 183 10.96 -24.73 2.49
CA GLN A 183 11.99 -24.38 1.54
C GLN A 183 11.57 -24.80 0.13
N VAL A 184 11.47 -23.85 -0.79
CA VAL A 184 11.48 -24.14 -2.22
C VAL A 184 12.62 -23.36 -2.85
N SER A 185 13.67 -24.11 -3.16
CA SER A 185 14.71 -23.74 -4.08
C SER A 185 14.10 -23.56 -5.47
N GLU A 186 14.01 -22.32 -5.95
CA GLU A 186 13.74 -22.02 -7.35
C GLU A 186 14.81 -21.07 -7.89
N GLU A 187 15.36 -21.48 -9.03
CA GLU A 187 16.51 -20.87 -9.69
C GLU A 187 16.23 -19.40 -10.05
N GLN A 188 16.97 -18.51 -9.39
CA GLN A 188 16.95 -17.07 -9.63
C GLN A 188 17.45 -16.74 -11.04
N THR A 189 16.52 -16.45 -11.94
CA THR A 189 16.85 -15.64 -13.12
C THR A 189 16.90 -14.18 -12.67
N HIS A 190 18.12 -13.67 -12.46
CA HIS A 190 18.39 -12.29 -12.08
C HIS A 190 17.94 -11.34 -13.20
N GLU A 191 16.74 -10.77 -13.11
CA GLU A 191 16.46 -9.50 -13.78
C GLU A 191 17.22 -8.40 -13.04
N VAL A 192 18.25 -7.85 -13.69
CA VAL A 192 19.10 -6.80 -13.13
C VAL A 192 18.26 -5.54 -12.89
N HIS A 193 18.02 -5.20 -11.62
CA HIS A 193 17.34 -3.96 -11.23
C HIS A 193 18.12 -2.75 -11.77
N ARG A 194 17.47 -1.90 -12.56
CA ARG A 194 18.08 -0.68 -13.12
C ARG A 194 17.79 0.51 -12.23
N TRP A 195 18.83 1.02 -11.56
CA TRP A 195 18.70 2.13 -10.63
C TRP A 195 18.60 3.47 -11.34
N PRO A 196 17.52 4.25 -11.15
CA PRO A 196 17.43 5.58 -11.74
C PRO A 196 18.48 6.49 -11.15
N ARG A 197 19.11 7.29 -11.99
CA ARG A 197 20.09 8.26 -11.54
C ARG A 197 19.43 9.37 -10.70
N PRO A 198 19.99 9.73 -9.52
CA PRO A 198 19.49 10.83 -8.73
C PRO A 198 19.47 12.17 -9.48
N SER A 199 18.32 12.83 -9.51
CA SER A 199 18.17 14.24 -9.89
C SER A 199 18.40 15.19 -8.71
N LYS A 200 18.13 14.69 -7.50
CA LYS A 200 18.38 15.34 -6.21
C LYS A 200 18.84 14.28 -5.20
N LEU A 201 19.95 14.53 -4.52
CA LEU A 201 20.52 13.61 -3.54
C LEU A 201 20.79 14.32 -2.21
N PHE A 202 20.41 13.68 -1.11
CA PHE A 202 20.70 14.15 0.25
C PHE A 202 21.73 13.23 0.92
N VAL A 203 22.60 13.79 1.76
CA VAL A 203 23.46 13.02 2.67
C VAL A 203 23.01 13.38 4.08
N THR A 204 22.30 12.47 4.75
CA THR A 204 21.67 12.76 6.05
C THR A 204 22.23 11.89 7.14
N GLN A 205 22.43 12.49 8.30
CA GLN A 205 22.86 11.76 9.49
C GLN A 205 21.64 11.21 10.21
N VAL A 206 21.67 9.93 10.54
CA VAL A 206 20.57 9.22 11.22
C VAL A 206 21.11 8.51 12.45
N SER A 207 20.36 8.55 13.54
CA SER A 207 20.65 7.73 14.70
C SER A 207 20.06 6.34 14.48
N ALA A 208 20.69 5.30 15.03
CA ALA A 208 20.08 3.97 15.06
C ALA A 208 18.65 4.09 15.61
N VAL A 209 17.68 3.53 14.88
CA VAL A 209 16.27 3.61 15.24
C VAL A 209 16.00 2.51 16.26
N ASP A 210 16.50 2.70 17.49
CA ASP A 210 16.44 1.68 18.54
C ASP A 210 14.99 1.31 18.93
N ASP A 211 13.99 2.12 18.55
CA ASP A 211 12.56 1.89 18.79
C ASP A 211 11.71 2.34 17.57
N MET A 212 11.70 1.56 16.48
CA MET A 212 10.67 1.70 15.45
C MET A 212 9.31 1.27 16.02
N SER A 213 8.22 1.95 15.63
CA SER A 213 6.88 1.46 15.97
C SER A 213 6.55 0.20 15.16
N ALA A 214 5.70 -0.66 15.72
CA ALA A 214 5.26 -1.89 15.07
C ALA A 214 4.58 -1.59 13.72
N GLU A 215 3.88 -0.47 13.61
CA GLU A 215 3.29 0.03 12.38
C GLU A 215 4.35 0.45 11.35
N ALA A 216 5.45 1.08 11.80
CA ALA A 216 6.55 1.43 10.90
C ALA A 216 7.30 0.18 10.39
N GLU A 217 7.44 -0.84 11.23
CA GLU A 217 7.96 -2.17 10.86
C GLU A 217 7.05 -2.86 9.85
N PHE A 218 5.74 -2.85 10.11
CA PHE A 218 4.76 -3.44 9.21
C PHE A 218 4.79 -2.78 7.82
N GLU A 219 4.83 -1.46 7.74
CA GLU A 219 4.97 -0.72 6.47
C GLU A 219 6.29 -1.06 5.75
N ARG A 220 7.39 -1.25 6.50
CA ARG A 220 8.67 -1.70 5.91
C ARG A 220 8.50 -3.07 5.26
N ASP A 221 7.89 -4.00 5.96
CA ASP A 221 7.77 -5.39 5.51
C ASP A 221 6.84 -5.50 4.28
N LEU A 222 5.78 -4.68 4.21
CA LEU A 222 4.96 -4.52 3.00
C LEU A 222 5.77 -4.02 1.81
N LEU A 223 6.63 -3.03 2.02
CA LEU A 223 7.47 -2.49 0.95
C LEU A 223 8.57 -3.49 0.54
N ILE A 224 9.11 -4.27 1.48
CA ILE A 224 10.09 -5.32 1.22
C ILE A 224 9.50 -6.33 0.25
N GLU A 225 8.27 -6.78 0.52
CA GLU A 225 7.55 -7.69 -0.36
C GLU A 225 7.25 -7.03 -1.73
N LYS A 226 6.77 -5.79 -1.74
CA LYS A 226 6.41 -5.05 -2.97
C LYS A 226 7.59 -4.86 -3.92
N HIS A 227 8.80 -4.66 -3.39
CA HIS A 227 9.98 -4.33 -4.17
C HIS A 227 10.96 -5.50 -4.34
N ASP A 228 10.58 -6.71 -3.94
CA ASP A 228 11.47 -7.88 -3.83
C ASP A 228 12.81 -7.52 -3.19
N ALA A 229 12.72 -6.83 -2.05
CA ALA A 229 13.88 -6.32 -1.32
C ALA A 229 14.18 -7.19 -0.10
N THR A 230 15.20 -6.80 0.66
CA THR A 230 15.50 -7.35 1.98
C THR A 230 15.48 -6.23 3.03
N THR A 231 15.65 -6.60 4.30
CA THR A 231 16.06 -5.62 5.31
C THR A 231 17.52 -5.20 5.07
N GLU A 232 17.91 -4.05 5.61
CA GLU A 232 19.30 -3.56 5.54
C GLU A 232 20.30 -4.57 6.14
N GLU A 233 19.92 -5.25 7.23
CA GLU A 233 20.72 -6.27 7.93
C GLU A 233 20.95 -7.54 7.10
N ASN A 234 19.96 -7.92 6.28
CA ASN A 234 20.00 -9.12 5.45
C ASN A 234 20.37 -8.82 3.99
N ALA A 235 20.82 -7.59 3.72
CA ALA A 235 21.08 -7.14 2.38
C ALA A 235 22.29 -7.84 1.75
N ILE A 236 22.09 -8.32 0.53
CA ILE A 236 23.09 -9.02 -0.28
C ILE A 236 23.27 -8.30 -1.62
N VAL A 237 24.49 -8.31 -2.14
CA VAL A 237 24.79 -7.71 -3.45
C VAL A 237 23.88 -8.32 -4.52
N GLY A 238 23.27 -7.47 -5.34
CA GLY A 238 22.34 -7.89 -6.38
C GLY A 238 20.86 -7.93 -5.95
N LYS A 239 20.56 -7.86 -4.65
CA LYS A 239 19.20 -7.72 -4.14
C LYS A 239 19.00 -6.34 -3.50
N PRO A 240 17.93 -5.60 -3.83
CA PRO A 240 17.67 -4.32 -3.19
C PRO A 240 17.34 -4.52 -1.71
N TYR A 241 17.54 -3.51 -0.89
CA TYR A 241 17.10 -3.50 0.50
C TYR A 241 16.30 -2.24 0.82
N ILE A 242 15.51 -2.32 1.89
CA ILE A 242 14.76 -1.17 2.41
C ILE A 242 15.43 -0.69 3.70
N GLY A 243 16.01 0.50 3.60
CA GLY A 243 16.44 1.29 4.74
C GLY A 243 15.27 2.11 5.28
N VAL A 244 15.16 2.21 6.60
CA VAL A 244 14.14 3.02 7.26
C VAL A 244 14.83 3.98 8.20
N PHE A 245 14.44 5.26 8.13
CA PHE A 245 14.91 6.24 9.09
C PHE A 245 13.79 7.18 9.51
N CYS A 246 13.89 7.65 10.76
CA CYS A 246 13.01 8.66 11.29
C CYS A 246 13.67 10.04 11.21
N ALA A 247 12.95 11.04 10.72
CA ALA A 247 13.35 12.44 10.83
C ALA A 247 12.60 13.10 11.99
N ASP A 248 13.06 12.84 13.22
CA ASP A 248 12.60 13.58 14.39
C ASP A 248 12.98 15.07 14.22
N GLY A 249 12.04 15.97 14.51
CA GLY A 249 12.04 17.40 14.11
C GLY A 249 13.16 18.31 14.64
N ASP A 250 14.38 17.82 14.80
CA ASP A 250 15.58 18.59 15.18
C ASP A 250 16.11 19.47 14.03
N ARG A 251 15.61 19.26 12.79
CA ARG A 251 15.88 20.17 11.67
C ARG A 251 14.93 21.36 11.69
N LYS A 252 15.51 22.56 11.87
CA LYS A 252 14.85 23.88 11.79
C LYS A 252 14.28 24.25 10.41
N THR A 253 14.01 23.30 9.54
CA THR A 253 13.59 23.54 8.16
C THR A 253 12.29 22.79 7.85
N THR A 254 11.29 23.59 7.53
CA THR A 254 9.91 23.31 7.10
C THR A 254 9.71 22.03 6.27
N GLN A 255 8.54 21.41 6.48
CA GLN A 255 7.83 20.39 5.69
C GLN A 255 8.42 20.01 4.31
N ASP A 256 8.57 18.70 4.09
CA ASP A 256 8.90 18.01 2.82
C ASP A 256 10.36 18.04 2.32
N VAL A 257 11.32 17.80 3.22
CA VAL A 257 12.74 17.65 2.84
C VAL A 257 12.98 16.43 1.92
N TYR A 258 12.38 15.27 2.22
CA TYR A 258 12.59 14.01 1.49
C TYR A 258 11.32 13.54 0.76
N ALA A 259 10.89 14.26 -0.28
CA ALA A 259 9.78 13.80 -1.11
C ALA A 259 10.12 12.49 -1.83
N GLU A 260 9.10 11.65 -2.09
CA GLU A 260 9.23 10.42 -2.86
C GLU A 260 9.89 10.69 -4.23
N GLY A 261 10.72 9.75 -4.66
CA GLY A 261 11.53 9.84 -5.87
C GLY A 261 12.90 10.50 -5.68
N ASN A 262 13.11 11.30 -4.63
CA ASN A 262 14.44 11.83 -4.29
C ASN A 262 15.35 10.73 -3.74
N HIS A 263 16.67 10.93 -3.84
CA HIS A 263 17.62 9.98 -3.31
C HIS A 263 18.26 10.46 -2.01
N VAL A 264 18.61 9.52 -1.14
CA VAL A 264 19.23 9.80 0.14
C VAL A 264 20.33 8.77 0.43
N VAL A 265 21.41 9.27 1.02
CA VAL A 265 22.48 8.49 1.65
C VAL A 265 22.33 8.67 3.16
N LEU A 266 22.16 7.56 3.88
CA LEU A 266 21.99 7.53 5.32
C LEU A 266 23.36 7.36 5.99
N VAL A 267 23.66 8.20 6.98
CA VAL A 267 24.93 8.15 7.72
C VAL A 267 24.61 7.83 9.17
N TRP A 268 24.87 6.59 9.57
CA TRP A 268 24.51 6.09 10.89
C TRP A 268 25.47 6.62 11.96
N LYS A 269 24.92 7.27 12.98
CA LYS A 269 25.67 7.84 14.11
C LYS A 269 25.12 7.33 15.44
N VAL A 270 26.00 7.23 16.43
CA VAL A 270 25.62 6.81 17.79
C VAL A 270 25.13 8.01 18.61
N ARG A 271 25.88 9.12 18.62
CA ARG A 271 25.53 10.37 19.31
C ARG A 271 26.19 11.58 18.64
N GLY A 272 25.53 12.74 18.70
CA GLY A 272 26.08 14.01 18.25
C GLY A 272 26.09 14.15 16.73
N ARG A 273 27.17 14.71 16.15
CA ARG A 273 27.36 14.74 14.69
C ARG A 273 28.06 13.46 14.21
N ALA A 274 27.78 13.06 12.98
CA ALA A 274 28.48 11.97 12.34
C ALA A 274 29.98 12.24 12.31
N LYS A 275 30.76 11.21 12.64
CA LYS A 275 32.22 11.25 12.53
C LYS A 275 32.60 10.75 11.15
N ARG A 276 33.77 11.14 10.65
CA ARG A 276 34.27 10.70 9.34
C ARG A 276 34.27 9.16 9.16
N ARG A 277 34.44 8.39 10.24
CA ARG A 277 34.39 6.91 10.20
C ARG A 277 32.98 6.30 10.23
N CYS A 278 31.93 7.10 10.32
CA CYS A 278 30.55 6.60 10.33
C CYS A 278 30.24 5.96 8.98
N ILE A 279 29.60 4.79 9.00
CA ILE A 279 29.21 4.08 7.79
C ILE A 279 28.10 4.87 7.08
N ALA A 280 28.21 4.97 5.77
CA ALA A 280 27.22 5.55 4.89
C ALA A 280 26.54 4.44 4.09
N SER A 281 25.21 4.48 4.03
CA SER A 281 24.43 3.61 3.14
C SER A 281 24.67 3.98 1.68
N GLU A 282 24.35 3.06 0.79
CA GLU A 282 24.27 3.33 -0.62
C GLU A 282 23.20 4.39 -0.92
N PRO A 283 23.31 5.13 -2.04
CA PRO A 283 22.29 6.07 -2.49
C PRO A 283 21.00 5.32 -2.83
N GLY A 284 19.97 5.48 -1.99
CA GLY A 284 18.68 4.86 -2.20
C GLY A 284 17.58 5.87 -2.53
N GLN A 285 16.54 5.43 -3.21
CA GLN A 285 15.39 6.24 -3.57
C GLN A 285 14.35 6.22 -2.45
N VAL A 286 13.85 7.38 -2.05
CA VAL A 286 12.70 7.48 -1.14
C VAL A 286 11.47 6.99 -1.90
N ILE A 287 10.89 5.87 -1.46
CA ILE A 287 9.75 5.23 -2.12
C ILE A 287 8.44 5.40 -1.36
N HIS A 288 8.53 5.69 -0.05
CA HIS A 288 7.36 5.87 0.78
C HIS A 288 7.68 6.77 1.98
N LYS A 289 6.63 7.41 2.50
CA LYS A 289 6.67 8.24 3.70
C LYS A 289 5.43 7.92 4.54
N TRP A 290 5.66 7.59 5.80
CA TRP A 290 4.59 7.34 6.77
C TRP A 290 4.74 8.25 7.99
N ILE A 291 3.62 8.72 8.53
CA ILE A 291 3.59 9.61 9.71
C ILE A 291 2.90 8.88 10.84
N ASP A 292 3.64 8.66 11.92
CA ASP A 292 3.14 8.12 13.17
C ASP A 292 2.57 9.25 14.02
N TYR A 293 1.25 9.39 13.96
CA TYR A 293 0.50 10.34 14.77
C TYR A 293 0.29 9.84 16.22
N GLY A 294 0.56 8.57 16.50
CA GLY A 294 0.47 7.97 17.83
C GLY A 294 1.73 8.17 18.67
N ALA A 295 2.89 8.33 18.02
CA ALA A 295 4.15 8.66 18.68
C ALA A 295 4.11 10.08 19.30
N SER A 296 4.73 10.23 20.49
CA SER A 296 4.91 11.54 21.13
C SER A 296 6.40 11.80 21.38
N PRO A 297 7.03 12.76 20.66
CA PRO A 297 6.44 13.58 19.60
C PRO A 297 6.11 12.77 18.34
N LYS A 298 5.23 13.32 17.47
CA LYS A 298 4.90 12.70 16.18
C LYS A 298 6.17 12.37 15.40
N ARG A 299 6.21 11.18 14.79
CA ARG A 299 7.38 10.71 14.05
C ARG A 299 7.06 10.62 12.57
N THR A 300 8.04 10.91 11.71
CA THR A 300 7.91 10.70 10.26
C THR A 300 8.98 9.73 9.82
N TYR A 301 8.53 8.58 9.32
CA TYR A 301 9.37 7.51 8.81
C TYR A 301 9.46 7.63 7.29
N TYR A 302 10.68 7.47 6.80
CA TYR A 302 10.99 7.46 5.38
C TYR A 302 11.55 6.10 5.01
N TYR A 303 11.04 5.54 3.92
CA TYR A 303 11.42 4.22 3.42
C TYR A 303 12.22 4.41 2.14
N VAL A 304 13.42 3.85 2.15
CA VAL A 304 14.44 4.08 1.13
C VAL A 304 14.77 2.75 0.47
N LEU A 305 14.47 2.62 -0.82
CA LEU A 305 14.88 1.46 -1.62
C LEU A 305 16.31 1.70 -2.13
N ALA A 306 17.25 0.89 -1.68
CA ALA A 306 18.66 1.05 -1.99
C ALA A 306 19.27 -0.23 -2.60
N PRO A 307 20.24 -0.11 -3.51
CA PRO A 307 21.09 -1.22 -3.88
C PRO A 307 22.04 -1.58 -2.74
N ARG A 308 22.51 -2.83 -2.72
CA ARG A 308 23.65 -3.23 -1.89
C ARG A 308 24.93 -3.25 -2.73
N SER A 309 25.94 -2.53 -2.27
CA SER A 309 27.29 -2.52 -2.84
C SER A 309 28.22 -3.43 -2.04
N ALA A 310 29.29 -3.92 -2.68
CA ALA A 310 30.39 -4.60 -2.00
C ALA A 310 31.38 -3.61 -1.36
N ALA A 311 31.31 -2.32 -1.72
CA ALA A 311 32.15 -1.27 -1.15
C ALA A 311 31.57 -0.75 0.17
N GLU A 312 32.37 -0.79 1.23
CA GLU A 312 32.04 -0.14 2.48
C GLU A 312 32.49 1.33 2.42
N VAL A 313 31.54 2.25 2.41
CA VAL A 313 31.80 3.69 2.28
C VAL A 313 31.52 4.38 3.61
N THR A 314 32.42 5.28 4.00
CA THR A 314 32.25 6.11 5.20
C THR A 314 31.86 7.54 4.86
N TYR A 315 31.33 8.25 5.85
CA TYR A 315 31.06 9.68 5.78
C TYR A 315 32.29 10.51 5.37
N GLY A 316 33.48 10.06 5.77
CA GLY A 316 34.75 10.66 5.43
C GLY A 316 35.11 10.53 3.97
N ASP A 317 34.80 9.38 3.34
CA ASP A 317 35.08 9.14 1.93
C ASP A 317 34.21 10.03 1.04
N ILE A 318 32.93 10.18 1.41
CA ILE A 318 32.01 11.13 0.76
C ILE A 318 32.53 12.56 0.90
N ALA A 319 32.95 12.95 2.10
CA ALA A 319 33.50 14.29 2.33
C ALA A 319 34.76 14.55 1.48
N ASP A 320 35.67 13.59 1.40
CA ASP A 320 36.91 13.73 0.63
C ASP A 320 36.64 13.77 -0.89
N GLY A 321 35.67 12.98 -1.37
CA GLY A 321 35.22 13.03 -2.77
C GLY A 321 34.64 14.39 -3.16
N LEU A 322 33.92 15.05 -2.25
CA LEU A 322 33.40 16.40 -2.45
C LEU A 322 34.49 17.47 -2.32
N ASP A 323 35.38 17.35 -1.35
CA ASP A 323 36.50 18.29 -1.16
C ASP A 323 37.43 18.29 -2.38
N ALA A 324 37.61 17.13 -3.04
CA ALA A 324 38.39 17.00 -4.28
C ALA A 324 37.83 17.84 -5.44
N ILE A 325 36.53 18.15 -5.43
CA ILE A 325 35.86 19.04 -6.41
C ILE A 325 35.59 20.45 -5.84
N GLY A 326 36.14 20.76 -4.66
CA GLY A 326 36.02 22.06 -4.01
C GLY A 326 34.64 22.32 -3.38
N VAL A 327 33.91 21.27 -3.01
CA VAL A 327 32.60 21.36 -2.37
C VAL A 327 32.69 20.80 -0.96
N THR A 328 32.34 21.59 0.04
CA THR A 328 32.25 21.10 1.43
C THR A 328 30.93 20.36 1.65
N LEU A 329 31.00 19.19 2.26
CA LEU A 329 29.83 18.40 2.63
C LEU A 329 28.97 19.13 3.67
N ASP A 330 27.74 19.43 3.27
CA ASP A 330 26.64 19.96 4.07
C ASP A 330 25.51 18.92 4.11
N ASP A 331 25.11 18.53 5.32
CA ASP A 331 24.09 17.51 5.56
C ASP A 331 22.65 18.06 5.52
N ASP A 332 22.47 19.39 5.52
CA ASP A 332 21.16 20.05 5.57
C ASP A 332 20.62 20.44 4.19
N ILE A 333 21.33 20.12 3.10
CA ILE A 333 20.95 20.48 1.73
C ILE A 333 20.73 19.28 0.82
N GLY A 334 19.85 19.45 -0.17
CA GLY A 334 19.71 18.51 -1.29
C GLY A 334 20.59 18.94 -2.46
N TYR A 335 21.58 18.12 -2.79
CA TYR A 335 22.47 18.34 -3.92
C TYR A 335 21.73 18.11 -5.24
N LEU A 336 21.77 19.11 -6.12
CA LEU A 336 21.17 19.09 -7.47
C LEU A 336 22.23 19.12 -8.59
N ARG A 337 23.44 19.58 -8.27
CA ARG A 337 24.51 19.74 -9.26
C ARG A 337 25.02 18.36 -9.67
N ARG A 338 24.95 18.07 -10.98
CA ARG A 338 25.36 16.78 -11.55
C ARG A 338 26.75 16.33 -11.12
N SER A 339 27.74 17.22 -11.18
CA SER A 339 29.13 16.93 -10.77
C SER A 339 29.27 16.56 -9.29
N VAL A 340 28.41 17.11 -8.44
CA VAL A 340 28.40 16.81 -6.99
C VAL A 340 27.75 15.46 -6.75
N ILE A 341 26.62 15.17 -7.42
CA ILE A 341 25.98 13.86 -7.39
C ILE A 341 26.95 12.79 -7.90
N ASP A 342 27.65 13.03 -9.02
CA ASP A 342 28.65 12.10 -9.56
C ASP A 342 29.77 11.79 -8.57
N ALA A 343 30.30 12.79 -7.88
CA ALA A 343 31.35 12.59 -6.88
C ALA A 343 30.89 11.74 -5.69
N ILE A 344 29.61 11.84 -5.32
CA ILE A 344 29.00 11.01 -4.27
C ILE A 344 28.76 9.58 -4.79
N LEU A 345 28.16 9.42 -5.97
CA LEU A 345 27.91 8.09 -6.55
C LEU A 345 29.22 7.32 -6.81
N ALA A 346 30.31 8.01 -7.16
CA ALA A 346 31.61 7.41 -7.41
C ALA A 346 32.22 6.68 -6.21
N GLN A 347 31.69 6.88 -4.99
CA GLN A 347 32.13 6.13 -3.81
C GLN A 347 31.69 4.66 -3.86
N TRP A 348 30.67 4.33 -4.67
CA TRP A 348 30.19 2.96 -4.90
C TRP A 348 30.42 2.55 -6.36
N PRO A 349 31.66 2.17 -6.73
CA PRO A 349 32.06 1.97 -8.13
C PRO A 349 31.42 0.76 -8.81
N ASP A 350 30.85 -0.16 -8.04
CA ASP A 350 30.14 -1.35 -8.50
C ASP A 350 28.65 -1.12 -8.78
N LEU A 351 28.13 0.07 -8.47
CA LEU A 351 26.73 0.42 -8.71
C LEU A 351 26.56 1.22 -10.01
N GLU A 352 25.67 0.74 -10.88
CA GLU A 352 25.30 1.44 -12.11
C GLU A 352 23.97 2.18 -11.95
N PHE A 353 24.03 3.51 -12.08
CA PHE A 353 22.86 4.38 -12.09
C PHE A 353 22.57 4.86 -13.52
N VAL A 354 21.40 4.47 -14.03
CA VAL A 354 20.98 4.74 -15.41
C VAL A 354 20.33 6.12 -15.49
N ALA A 355 20.67 6.90 -16.51
CA ALA A 355 19.95 8.14 -16.79
C ALA A 355 18.50 7.80 -17.20
N GLY A 356 17.53 8.33 -16.44
CA GLY A 356 16.11 8.25 -16.77
C GLY A 356 15.71 9.13 -17.94
#